data_AF-A0A9J7J1G9-F1
#
_entry.id   AF-A0A9J7J1G9-F1
#
_cell.length_a   1.000
_cell.length_b   1.000
_cell.length_c   1.000
_cell.angle_alpha   90.00
_cell.angle_beta   90.00
_cell.angle_gamma   90.00
#
_symmetry.space_group_name_H-M   'P 1'
#
loop_
_entity.id
_entity.type
_entity.pdbx_description
1 polymer ?
#
loop_
_entity_poly.entity_id
_entity_poly.type
_entity_poly.pdbx_seq_one_letter_code
_entity_poly.pdbx_strand_id
1 'polypeptide(L)'
;RFFSPTDDDLELLLDEVVRASNRGVSASRNITGGPNWSFGQSLFFSSTVVTTIGYGHVTPLSKPGKLFCMMYALLGIPLTLVLLSALVERLLLPATALLRSLNAALGHLYRPFTIRLVHLMIIVTTLVLFFLVVPACVFAYVEPDWDFLDSFYYCFISLTTIGLGDYIPGDSPGQPYRPLYKVATTFYLLIGLTFLMLTLTVFYDIPQLNLSTVFSSVKMDDDPEKMRLSGSGVMGPGYGIGGLVMRDDYNHHDQRRSVVHIRPHLDDSPSPEDTTPVHARDIRVH
;
A
#
# COMPACT_ATOMS: atom_id res chain seq x y z
N ARG A 1 -64.29 -9.49 17.65
CA ARG A 1 -63.62 -10.33 16.62
C ARG A 1 -62.19 -9.85 16.55
N PHE A 2 -61.23 -10.66 17.00
CA PHE A 2 -59.83 -10.38 16.73
C PHE A 2 -59.63 -10.56 15.22
N PHE A 3 -59.31 -9.49 14.53
CA PHE A 3 -58.94 -9.55 13.11
C PHE A 3 -57.54 -10.14 13.08
N SER A 4 -57.43 -11.43 12.76
CA SER A 4 -56.12 -12.03 12.47
C SER A 4 -55.66 -11.43 11.14
N PRO A 5 -54.39 -10.99 11.03
CA PRO A 5 -53.83 -10.59 9.74
C PRO A 5 -54.02 -11.73 8.74
N THR A 6 -54.37 -11.40 7.49
CA THR A 6 -54.29 -12.35 6.39
C THR A 6 -52.82 -12.58 6.02
N ASP A 7 -52.51 -13.68 5.31
CA ASP A 7 -51.16 -13.93 4.81
C ASP A 7 -50.69 -12.78 3.90
N ASP A 8 -51.59 -12.21 3.09
CA ASP A 8 -51.33 -11.03 2.25
C ASP A 8 -50.93 -9.78 3.07
N ASP A 9 -51.60 -9.55 4.21
CA ASP A 9 -51.28 -8.43 5.10
C ASP A 9 -49.89 -8.59 5.74
N LEU A 10 -49.50 -9.84 6.03
CA LEU A 10 -48.17 -10.17 6.56
C LEU A 10 -47.08 -9.99 5.49
N GLU A 11 -47.31 -10.44 4.25
CA GLU A 11 -46.38 -10.23 3.15
C GLU A 11 -46.15 -8.74 2.86
N LEU A 12 -47.21 -7.93 2.89
CA LEU A 12 -47.11 -6.48 2.69
C LEU A 12 -46.34 -5.80 3.83
N LEU A 13 -46.55 -6.23 5.08
CA LEU A 13 -45.77 -5.76 6.22
C LEU A 13 -44.29 -6.14 6.08
N LEU A 14 -44.01 -7.38 5.68
CA LEU A 14 -42.63 -7.86 5.48
C LEU A 14 -41.94 -7.07 4.37
N ASP A 15 -42.62 -6.81 3.24
CA ASP A 15 -42.05 -6.00 2.16
C ASP A 15 -41.73 -4.57 2.61
N GLU A 16 -42.61 -3.94 3.39
CA GLU A 16 -42.36 -2.59 3.91
C GLU A 16 -41.21 -2.57 4.94
N VAL A 17 -41.13 -3.58 5.81
CA VAL A 17 -40.02 -3.76 6.76
C VAL A 17 -38.69 -3.98 6.03
N VAL A 18 -38.68 -4.83 5.01
CA VAL A 18 -37.49 -5.07 4.17
C VAL A 18 -37.09 -3.81 3.43
N ARG A 19 -38.05 -3.06 2.88
CA ARG A 19 -37.80 -1.79 2.18
C ARG A 19 -37.24 -0.72 3.11
N ALA A 20 -37.75 -0.62 4.34
CA ALA A 20 -37.21 0.28 5.36
C ALA A 20 -35.79 -0.15 5.78
N SER A 21 -35.58 -1.45 6.00
CA SER A 21 -34.27 -2.03 6.35
C SER A 21 -33.23 -1.78 5.26
N ASN A 22 -33.59 -1.97 3.99
CA ASN A 22 -32.73 -1.69 2.84
C ASN A 22 -32.36 -0.20 2.69
N ARG A 23 -33.09 0.70 3.35
CA ARG A 23 -32.79 2.14 3.43
C ARG A 23 -31.98 2.51 4.68
N GLY A 24 -31.52 1.53 5.45
CA GLY A 24 -30.81 1.73 6.72
C GLY A 24 -31.72 2.17 7.87
N VAL A 25 -33.04 1.91 7.78
CA VAL A 25 -34.02 2.24 8.82
C VAL A 25 -34.50 0.96 9.48
N SER A 26 -34.14 0.76 10.75
CA SER A 26 -34.60 -0.39 11.52
C SER A 26 -36.10 -0.29 11.84
N ALA A 27 -36.90 -1.25 11.38
CA ALA A 27 -38.33 -1.32 11.67
C ALA A 27 -38.66 -1.85 13.08
N SER A 28 -37.67 -2.40 13.78
CA SER A 28 -37.83 -3.09 15.06
C SER A 28 -38.04 -2.17 16.27
N ARG A 29 -37.91 -0.84 16.13
CA ARG A 29 -37.94 0.09 17.27
C ARG A 29 -38.73 1.38 17.01
N ASN A 30 -39.51 1.77 18.02
CA ASN A 30 -40.15 3.08 18.10
C ASN A 30 -39.07 4.17 18.28
N ILE A 31 -39.02 5.14 17.37
CA ILE A 31 -37.90 6.07 17.18
C ILE A 31 -37.92 7.17 18.25
N THR A 32 -37.25 6.93 19.37
CA THR A 32 -36.70 7.98 20.26
C THR A 32 -35.18 7.92 20.36
N GLY A 33 -34.53 6.94 19.72
CA GLY A 33 -33.07 6.85 19.56
C GLY A 33 -32.59 7.74 18.42
N GLY A 34 -31.50 8.48 18.61
CA GLY A 34 -31.08 9.62 17.79
C GLY A 34 -30.91 9.36 16.27
N PRO A 35 -30.91 10.45 15.47
CA PRO A 35 -30.96 10.37 14.01
C PRO A 35 -29.76 9.65 13.39
N ASN A 36 -30.01 8.85 12.35
CA ASN A 36 -28.97 8.18 11.55
C ASN A 36 -27.93 9.17 11.00
N TRP A 37 -28.35 10.40 10.67
CA TRP A 37 -27.51 11.48 10.16
C TRP A 37 -27.17 12.51 11.25
N SER A 38 -26.46 12.09 12.29
CA SER A 38 -25.80 13.01 13.23
C SER A 38 -24.44 13.47 12.70
N PHE A 39 -23.87 14.58 13.19
CA PHE A 39 -22.57 15.08 12.72
C PHE A 39 -21.46 13.99 12.74
N GLY A 40 -21.36 13.24 13.84
CA GLY A 40 -20.37 12.16 13.96
C GLY A 40 -20.58 11.03 12.96
N GLN A 41 -21.84 10.67 12.69
CA GLN A 41 -22.18 9.68 11.66
C GLN A 41 -21.93 10.20 10.25
N SER A 42 -22.27 11.47 9.96
CA SER A 42 -21.99 12.10 8.67
C SER A 42 -20.49 12.18 8.41
N LEU A 43 -19.68 12.49 9.42
CA LEU A 43 -18.21 12.49 9.30
C LEU A 43 -17.68 11.09 9.04
N PHE A 44 -18.17 10.08 9.78
CA PHE A 44 -17.80 8.68 9.58
C PHE A 44 -18.13 8.21 8.16
N PHE A 45 -19.37 8.45 7.70
CA PHE A 45 -19.79 8.20 6.32
C PHE A 45 -18.86 8.89 5.32
N SER A 46 -18.66 10.21 5.46
CA SER A 46 -17.82 11.00 4.57
C SER A 46 -16.38 10.46 4.47
N SER A 47 -15.79 10.12 5.61
CA SER A 47 -14.45 9.55 5.68
C SER A 47 -14.38 8.17 5.02
N THR A 48 -15.34 7.28 5.28
CA THR A 48 -15.38 5.94 4.68
C THR A 48 -15.57 5.97 3.16
N VAL A 49 -16.22 7.00 2.62
CA VAL A 49 -16.33 7.23 1.17
C VAL A 49 -14.97 7.60 0.56
N VAL A 50 -14.25 8.56 1.15
CA VAL A 50 -12.97 9.03 0.58
C VAL A 50 -11.79 8.10 0.84
N THR A 51 -11.86 7.29 1.91
CA THR A 51 -10.90 6.21 2.20
C THR A 51 -11.24 4.90 1.47
N THR A 52 -12.30 4.90 0.66
CA THR A 52 -12.77 3.77 -0.13
C THR A 52 -13.10 2.51 0.69
N ILE A 53 -13.40 2.65 1.99
CA ILE A 53 -13.85 1.54 2.84
C ILE A 53 -15.32 1.22 2.52
N GLY A 54 -16.20 2.23 2.56
CA GLY A 54 -17.56 2.14 2.05
C GLY A 54 -18.49 1.06 2.64
N TYR A 55 -18.68 0.99 3.95
CA TYR A 55 -19.53 -0.03 4.63
C TYR A 55 -20.99 -0.19 4.13
N GLY A 56 -21.55 0.77 3.40
CA GLY A 56 -22.89 0.62 2.80
C GLY A 56 -24.10 0.67 3.75
N HIS A 57 -23.94 0.62 5.07
CA HIS A 57 -25.06 0.71 6.04
C HIS A 57 -25.86 2.01 5.99
N VAL A 58 -25.19 3.13 5.74
CA VAL A 58 -25.80 4.46 5.59
C VAL A 58 -25.39 4.99 4.22
N THR A 59 -26.37 5.21 3.35
CA THR A 59 -26.14 5.66 1.97
C THR A 59 -27.09 6.81 1.60
N PRO A 60 -26.71 7.69 0.67
CA PRO A 60 -27.58 8.75 0.20
C PRO A 60 -28.78 8.15 -0.55
N LEU A 61 -29.97 8.35 0.00
CA LEU A 61 -31.22 7.86 -0.60
C LEU A 61 -31.76 8.80 -1.69
N SER A 62 -31.52 10.11 -1.54
CA SER A 62 -32.05 11.13 -2.45
C SER A 62 -31.23 11.23 -3.75
N LYS A 63 -31.90 11.52 -4.87
CA LYS A 63 -31.25 11.80 -6.16
C LYS A 63 -30.13 12.87 -6.06
N PRO A 64 -30.37 14.06 -5.47
CA PRO A 64 -29.30 15.05 -5.31
C PRO A 64 -28.19 14.59 -4.36
N GLY A 65 -28.51 13.84 -3.30
CA GLY A 65 -27.50 13.30 -2.38
C GLY A 65 -26.56 12.31 -3.05
N LYS A 66 -27.08 11.46 -3.95
CA LYS A 66 -26.28 10.54 -4.77
C LYS A 66 -25.33 11.30 -5.71
N LEU A 67 -25.85 12.32 -6.42
CA LEU A 67 -25.02 13.15 -7.31
C LEU A 67 -23.92 13.89 -6.53
N PHE A 68 -24.26 14.45 -5.37
CA PHE A 68 -23.29 15.08 -4.48
C PHE A 68 -22.21 14.10 -4.04
N CYS A 69 -22.59 12.88 -3.62
CA CYS A 69 -21.65 11.84 -3.19
C CYS A 69 -20.68 11.44 -4.31
N MET A 70 -21.15 11.36 -5.57
CA MET A 70 -20.28 11.07 -6.73
C MET A 70 -19.22 12.16 -6.93
N MET A 71 -19.62 13.43 -6.92
CA MET A 71 -18.70 14.56 -7.06
C MET A 71 -17.73 14.67 -5.88
N TYR A 72 -18.23 14.41 -4.66
CA TYR A 72 -17.42 14.37 -3.44
C TYR A 72 -16.36 13.27 -3.50
N ALA A 73 -16.72 12.05 -3.91
CA ALA A 73 -15.77 10.95 -4.04
C ALA A 73 -14.72 11.21 -5.14
N LEU A 74 -15.13 11.79 -6.28
CA LEU A 74 -14.24 12.10 -7.39
C LEU A 74 -13.07 13.01 -6.99
N LEU A 75 -13.33 14.02 -6.15
CA LEU A 75 -12.30 14.95 -5.67
C LEU A 75 -11.65 14.48 -4.36
N GLY A 76 -12.44 13.83 -3.50
CA GLY A 76 -12.03 13.43 -2.16
C GLY A 76 -11.06 12.25 -2.15
N ILE A 77 -11.24 11.25 -3.02
CA ILE A 77 -10.35 10.08 -3.07
C ILE A 77 -8.91 10.49 -3.46
N PRO A 78 -8.67 11.25 -4.57
CA PRO A 78 -7.32 11.71 -4.89
C PRO A 78 -6.69 12.56 -3.78
N LEU A 79 -7.46 13.47 -3.17
CA LEU A 79 -6.97 14.30 -2.06
C LEU A 79 -6.58 13.43 -0.85
N THR A 80 -7.37 12.40 -0.55
CA THR A 80 -7.09 11.47 0.55
C THR A 80 -5.84 10.64 0.26
N LEU A 81 -5.61 10.21 -0.98
CA LEU A 81 -4.38 9.51 -1.36
C LEU A 81 -3.13 10.39 -1.19
N VAL A 82 -3.23 11.68 -1.54
CA VAL A 82 -2.14 12.65 -1.30
C VAL A 82 -1.91 12.85 0.20
N LEU A 83 -2.97 13.00 0.98
CA LEU A 83 -2.88 13.10 2.44
C LEU A 83 -2.23 11.87 3.06
N LEU A 84 -2.67 10.66 2.69
CA LEU A 84 -2.11 9.40 3.19
C LEU A 84 -0.64 9.28 2.80
N SER A 85 -0.26 9.62 1.56
CA SER A 85 1.13 9.62 1.12
C SER A 85 2.01 10.56 1.96
N ALA A 86 1.53 11.78 2.20
CA ALA A 86 2.25 12.75 3.04
C ALA A 86 2.40 12.27 4.49
N LEU A 87 1.38 11.60 5.05
CA LEU A 87 1.47 11.00 6.38
C LEU A 87 2.46 9.84 6.41
N VAL A 88 2.45 8.97 5.39
CA VAL A 88 3.41 7.86 5.27
C VAL A 88 4.84 8.37 5.20
N GLU A 89 5.14 9.43 4.44
CA GLU A 89 6.47 10.04 4.39
C GLU A 89 6.94 10.49 5.78
N ARG A 90 6.04 11.03 6.61
CA ARG A 90 6.37 11.42 7.99
C ARG A 90 6.66 10.22 8.87
N LEU A 91 5.90 9.13 8.74
CA LEU A 91 6.16 7.87 9.45
C LEU A 91 7.37 7.11 8.90
N LEU A 92 7.80 7.38 7.68
CA LEU A 92 8.98 6.77 7.09
C LEU A 92 10.27 7.25 7.78
N LEU A 93 10.28 8.46 8.35
CA LEU A 93 11.42 8.99 9.11
C LEU A 93 11.81 8.10 10.31
N PRO A 94 10.90 7.81 11.27
CA PRO A 94 11.22 6.87 12.34
C PRO A 94 11.41 5.44 11.84
N ALA A 95 10.69 5.00 10.80
CA ALA A 95 10.88 3.66 10.24
C ALA A 95 12.29 3.46 9.65
N THR A 96 12.82 4.46 8.94
CA THR A 96 14.20 4.42 8.41
C THR A 96 15.24 4.62 9.50
N ALA A 97 14.93 5.36 10.57
CA ALA A 97 15.79 5.42 11.75
C ALA A 97 15.91 4.05 12.42
N LEU A 98 14.80 3.33 12.60
CA LEU A 98 14.78 1.95 13.07
C LEU A 98 15.63 1.03 12.19
N LEU A 99 15.48 1.10 10.86
CA LEU A 99 16.28 0.32 9.93
C LEU A 99 17.78 0.61 10.09
N ARG A 100 18.16 1.88 10.24
CA ARG A 100 19.55 2.29 10.48
C ARG A 100 20.08 1.72 11.80
N SER A 101 19.29 1.77 12.86
CA SER A 101 19.65 1.17 14.16
C SER A 101 19.85 -0.34 14.07
N LEU A 102 18.95 -1.05 13.37
CA LEU A 102 19.09 -2.50 13.11
C LEU A 102 20.34 -2.80 12.30
N ASN A 103 20.63 -2.00 11.27
CA ASN A 103 21.82 -2.18 10.45
C ASN A 103 23.11 -1.92 11.24
N ALA A 104 23.13 -0.93 12.15
CA ALA A 104 24.28 -0.67 13.01
C ALA A 104 24.51 -1.82 14.02
N ALA A 105 23.44 -2.41 14.57
CA ALA A 105 23.55 -3.46 15.58
C ALA A 105 23.79 -4.86 14.99
N LEU A 106 23.12 -5.20 13.88
CA LEU A 106 23.12 -6.55 13.28
C LEU A 106 23.90 -6.64 11.96
N GLY A 107 24.37 -5.51 11.41
CA GLY A 107 25.05 -5.44 10.10
C GLY A 107 26.33 -6.26 9.98
N HIS A 108 27.03 -6.50 11.08
CA HIS A 108 28.23 -7.34 11.08
C HIS A 108 27.89 -8.85 11.06
N LEU A 109 26.71 -9.24 11.55
CA LEU A 109 26.34 -10.65 11.72
C LEU A 109 25.45 -11.17 10.59
N TYR A 110 24.61 -10.31 10.01
CA TYR A 110 23.60 -10.70 9.04
C TYR A 110 23.78 -10.02 7.68
N ARG A 111 23.28 -10.68 6.63
CA ARG A 111 23.23 -10.11 5.27
C ARG A 111 22.21 -8.95 5.23
N PRO A 112 22.41 -7.94 4.35
CA PRO A 112 21.49 -6.80 4.23
C PRO A 112 20.03 -7.18 3.96
N PHE A 113 19.79 -8.25 3.21
CA PHE A 113 18.43 -8.76 2.96
C PHE A 113 17.73 -9.23 4.24
N THR A 114 18.42 -10.02 5.08
CA THR A 114 17.86 -10.51 6.34
C THR A 114 17.51 -9.36 7.27
N ILE A 115 18.31 -8.29 7.29
CA ILE A 115 18.05 -7.09 8.10
C ILE A 115 16.79 -6.37 7.62
N ARG A 116 16.60 -6.22 6.30
CA ARG A 116 15.36 -5.64 5.72
C ARG A 116 14.14 -6.51 6.04
N LEU A 117 14.27 -7.83 6.02
CA LEU A 117 13.19 -8.74 6.41
C LEU A 117 12.84 -8.62 7.90
N VAL A 118 13.84 -8.54 8.78
CA VAL A 118 13.63 -8.30 10.22
C VAL A 118 12.95 -6.96 10.46
N HIS A 119 13.37 -5.90 9.76
CA HIS A 119 12.73 -4.59 9.81
C HIS A 119 11.26 -4.65 9.39
N LEU A 120 10.96 -5.29 8.26
CA LEU A 120 9.58 -5.53 7.80
C LEU A 120 8.79 -6.31 8.85
N MET A 121 9.35 -7.37 9.43
CA MET A 121 8.67 -8.17 10.47
C MET A 121 8.37 -7.36 11.72
N ILE A 122 9.27 -6.46 12.15
CA ILE A 122 9.02 -5.55 13.28
C ILE A 122 7.86 -4.60 12.95
N ILE A 123 7.82 -4.03 11.74
CA ILE A 123 6.73 -3.14 11.31
C ILE A 123 5.40 -3.89 11.23
N VAL A 124 5.36 -5.07 10.61
CA VAL A 124 4.16 -5.92 10.54
C VAL A 124 3.69 -6.31 11.93
N THR A 125 4.60 -6.69 12.84
CA THR A 125 4.25 -7.00 14.22
C THR A 125 3.67 -5.78 14.93
N THR A 126 4.20 -4.59 14.67
CA THR A 126 3.67 -3.32 15.19
C THR A 126 2.27 -3.04 14.64
N LEU A 127 2.03 -3.27 13.34
CA LEU A 127 0.70 -3.15 12.71
C LEU A 127 -0.30 -4.08 13.42
N VAL A 128 0.04 -5.36 13.53
CA VAL A 128 -0.85 -6.38 14.11
C VAL A 128 -1.13 -6.06 15.58
N LEU A 129 -0.11 -5.74 16.37
CA LEU A 129 -0.30 -5.50 17.80
C LEU A 129 -1.10 -4.21 18.07
N PHE A 130 -0.70 -3.08 17.49
CA PHE A 130 -1.23 -1.76 17.85
C PHE A 130 -2.46 -1.34 17.05
N PHE A 131 -2.66 -1.87 15.84
CA PHE A 131 -3.76 -1.45 14.96
C PHE A 131 -4.82 -2.53 14.71
N LEU A 132 -4.52 -3.80 15.03
CA LEU A 132 -5.50 -4.89 15.00
C LEU A 132 -5.83 -5.39 16.42
N VAL A 133 -4.86 -5.92 17.17
CA VAL A 133 -5.13 -6.58 18.46
C VAL A 133 -5.59 -5.61 19.55
N VAL A 134 -4.86 -4.51 19.78
CA VAL A 134 -5.24 -3.54 20.82
C VAL A 134 -6.61 -2.93 20.54
N PRO A 135 -6.93 -2.43 19.33
CA PRO A 135 -8.26 -1.93 19.01
C PRO A 135 -9.33 -3.02 19.10
N ALA A 136 -9.04 -4.27 18.70
CA ALA A 136 -9.98 -5.38 18.83
C ALA A 136 -10.36 -5.63 20.30
N CYS A 137 -9.40 -5.59 21.23
CA CYS A 137 -9.70 -5.67 22.67
C CYS A 137 -10.60 -4.52 23.14
N VAL A 138 -10.38 -3.30 22.63
CA VAL A 138 -11.20 -2.13 22.97
C VAL A 138 -12.62 -2.29 22.42
N PHE A 139 -12.77 -2.68 21.15
CA PHE A 139 -14.07 -2.89 20.53
C PHE A 139 -14.86 -4.01 21.22
N ALA A 140 -14.22 -5.14 21.55
CA ALA A 140 -14.86 -6.24 22.27
C ALA A 140 -15.32 -5.86 23.69
N TYR A 141 -14.73 -4.83 24.28
CA TYR A 141 -15.16 -4.30 25.58
C TYR A 141 -16.26 -3.24 25.45
N VAL A 142 -16.25 -2.45 24.37
CA VAL A 142 -17.14 -1.31 24.16
C VAL A 142 -18.44 -1.71 23.45
N GLU A 143 -18.39 -2.67 22.53
CA GLU A 143 -19.54 -3.17 21.78
C GLU A 143 -20.16 -4.36 22.52
N PRO A 144 -21.43 -4.25 22.97
CA PRO A 144 -22.05 -5.30 23.78
C PRO A 144 -22.22 -6.64 23.07
N ASP A 145 -22.44 -6.60 21.74
CA ASP A 145 -22.79 -7.76 20.93
C ASP A 145 -21.58 -8.34 20.18
N TRP A 146 -20.37 -7.85 20.43
CA TRP A 146 -19.17 -8.27 19.69
C TRP A 146 -18.26 -9.10 20.58
N ASP A 147 -17.80 -10.24 20.08
CA ASP A 147 -16.68 -10.95 20.69
C ASP A 147 -15.32 -10.39 20.20
N PHE A 148 -14.22 -10.96 20.69
CA PHE A 148 -12.88 -10.56 20.27
C PHE A 148 -12.63 -10.85 18.78
N LEU A 149 -13.14 -11.96 18.26
CA LEU A 149 -12.92 -12.37 16.87
C LEU A 149 -13.66 -11.43 15.92
N ASP A 150 -14.91 -11.08 16.23
CA ASP A 150 -15.72 -10.09 15.54
C ASP A 150 -15.04 -8.73 15.52
N SER A 151 -14.49 -8.32 16.67
CA SER A 151 -13.76 -7.07 16.80
C SER A 151 -12.46 -7.06 15.99
N PHE A 152 -11.70 -8.16 16.01
CA PHE A 152 -10.50 -8.31 15.20
C PHE A 152 -10.81 -8.35 13.70
N TYR A 153 -11.87 -9.07 13.33
CA TYR A 153 -12.39 -9.15 11.97
C TYR A 153 -12.80 -7.76 11.47
N TYR A 154 -13.55 -6.99 12.28
CA TYR A 154 -13.87 -5.60 11.99
C TYR A 154 -12.60 -4.78 11.72
N CYS A 155 -11.61 -4.81 12.62
CA CYS A 155 -10.34 -4.09 12.42
C CYS A 155 -9.66 -4.50 11.11
N PHE A 156 -9.62 -5.80 10.80
CA PHE A 156 -9.02 -6.32 9.58
C PHE A 156 -9.73 -5.81 8.32
N ILE A 157 -11.03 -6.10 8.15
CA ILE A 157 -11.79 -5.73 6.94
C ILE A 157 -11.85 -4.21 6.72
N SER A 158 -11.76 -3.44 7.80
CA SER A 158 -11.80 -1.98 7.77
C SER A 158 -10.47 -1.40 7.32
N LEU A 159 -9.36 -1.85 7.91
CA LEU A 159 -8.03 -1.34 7.55
C LEU A 159 -7.59 -1.82 6.17
N THR A 160 -7.98 -3.02 5.74
CA THR A 160 -7.77 -3.49 4.36
C THR A 160 -8.74 -2.89 3.35
N THR A 161 -9.58 -1.93 3.77
CA THR A 161 -10.57 -1.24 2.94
C THR A 161 -11.51 -2.19 2.18
N ILE A 162 -11.84 -3.36 2.75
CA ILE A 162 -12.85 -4.27 2.21
C ILE A 162 -14.24 -3.75 2.59
N GLY A 163 -14.41 -3.36 3.86
CA GLY A 163 -15.60 -2.63 4.34
C GLY A 163 -16.94 -3.34 4.10
N LEU A 164 -17.08 -4.60 4.54
CA LEU A 164 -18.32 -5.36 4.34
C LEU A 164 -19.55 -4.73 5.04
N GLY A 165 -19.34 -4.07 6.18
CA GLY A 165 -20.37 -3.31 6.89
C GLY A 165 -21.36 -4.16 7.69
N ASP A 166 -21.04 -5.43 7.90
CA ASP A 166 -21.68 -6.34 8.85
C ASP A 166 -21.40 -5.92 10.31
N TYR A 167 -20.19 -5.46 10.60
CA TYR A 167 -19.80 -4.90 11.90
C TYR A 167 -19.47 -3.42 11.77
N ILE A 168 -20.19 -2.58 12.51
CA ILE A 168 -19.97 -1.12 12.54
C ILE A 168 -20.04 -0.63 13.99
N PRO A 169 -18.97 -0.01 14.51
CA PRO A 169 -18.92 0.40 15.90
C PRO A 169 -19.90 1.54 16.15
N GLY A 170 -20.61 1.49 17.26
CA GLY A 170 -21.53 2.53 17.72
C GLY A 170 -22.86 2.54 16.97
N ASP A 171 -23.21 1.44 16.31
CA ASP A 171 -24.55 1.23 15.77
C ASP A 171 -25.49 0.51 16.74
N SER A 172 -24.92 -0.10 17.78
CA SER A 172 -25.63 -0.80 18.84
C SER A 172 -26.68 0.11 19.53
N PRO A 173 -27.90 -0.41 19.77
CA PRO A 173 -28.99 0.36 20.33
C PRO A 173 -28.68 0.87 21.75
N GLY A 174 -28.62 2.19 21.92
CA GLY A 174 -28.39 2.80 23.24
C GLY A 174 -26.92 3.05 23.59
N GLN A 175 -26.02 2.96 22.61
CA GLN A 175 -24.60 3.28 22.82
C GLN A 175 -24.43 4.70 23.39
N PRO A 176 -23.82 4.87 24.57
CA PRO A 176 -23.55 6.20 25.13
C PRO A 176 -22.52 6.94 24.27
N TYR A 177 -22.66 8.27 24.17
CA TYR A 177 -21.72 9.15 23.44
C TYR A 177 -21.46 8.77 21.96
N ARG A 178 -22.44 8.17 21.28
CA ARG A 178 -22.38 7.75 19.86
C ARG A 178 -21.68 8.74 18.90
N PRO A 179 -21.94 10.06 18.94
CA PRO A 179 -21.28 11.00 18.02
C PRO A 179 -19.76 11.08 18.22
N LEU A 180 -19.30 11.14 19.48
CA LEU A 180 -17.88 11.24 19.79
C LEU A 180 -17.15 9.93 19.44
N TYR A 181 -17.79 8.81 19.73
CA TYR A 181 -17.25 7.50 19.42
C TYR A 181 -17.04 7.31 17.90
N LYS A 182 -18.02 7.69 17.06
CA LYS A 182 -17.87 7.67 15.60
C LYS A 182 -16.73 8.56 15.09
N VAL A 183 -16.55 9.73 15.69
CA VAL A 183 -15.42 10.62 15.38
C VAL A 183 -14.10 9.95 15.75
N ALA A 184 -14.01 9.34 16.94
CA ALA A 184 -12.81 8.62 17.38
C ALA A 184 -12.50 7.41 16.47
N THR A 185 -13.50 6.62 16.08
CA THR A 185 -13.34 5.53 15.10
C THR A 185 -12.82 6.06 13.77
N THR A 186 -13.31 7.22 13.32
CA THR A 186 -12.84 7.85 12.07
C THR A 186 -11.34 8.15 12.12
N PHE A 187 -10.85 8.72 13.24
CA PHE A 187 -9.43 8.95 13.43
C PHE A 187 -8.63 7.64 13.51
N TYR A 188 -9.16 6.62 14.20
CA TYR A 188 -8.55 5.29 14.24
C TYR A 188 -8.35 4.73 12.82
N LEU A 189 -9.39 4.75 11.98
CA LEU A 189 -9.32 4.24 10.61
C LEU A 189 -8.28 5.01 9.78
N LEU A 190 -8.22 6.33 9.90
CA LEU A 190 -7.24 7.15 9.18
C LEU A 190 -5.80 6.81 9.57
N ILE A 191 -5.51 6.70 10.87
CA ILE A 191 -4.16 6.39 11.36
C ILE A 191 -3.80 4.94 11.02
N GLY A 192 -4.72 3.99 11.21
CA GLY A 192 -4.50 2.59 10.87
C GLY A 192 -4.26 2.37 9.38
N LEU A 193 -5.02 3.05 8.51
CA LEU A 193 -4.81 3.00 7.06
C LEU A 193 -3.46 3.59 6.67
N THR A 194 -3.03 4.66 7.34
CA THR A 194 -1.68 5.22 7.16
C THR A 194 -0.60 4.21 7.52
N PHE A 195 -0.76 3.45 8.61
CA PHE A 195 0.22 2.45 9.02
C PHE A 195 0.22 1.21 8.09
N LEU A 196 -0.95 0.82 7.57
CA LEU A 196 -1.04 -0.21 6.53
C LEU A 196 -0.28 0.23 5.28
N MET A 197 -0.46 1.47 4.84
CA MET A 197 0.25 2.04 3.70
C MET A 197 1.76 2.13 3.96
N LEU A 198 2.20 2.47 5.18
CA LEU A 198 3.62 2.39 5.56
C LEU A 198 4.17 0.97 5.39
N THR A 199 3.43 -0.03 5.86
CA THR A 199 3.82 -1.45 5.77
C THR A 199 3.97 -1.87 4.31
N LEU A 200 3.02 -1.49 3.44
CA LEU A 200 3.10 -1.74 2.00
C LEU A 200 4.30 -1.02 1.36
N THR A 201 4.54 0.24 1.69
CA THR A 201 5.69 1.00 1.19
C THR A 201 7.02 0.34 1.55
N VAL A 202 7.18 -0.12 2.81
CA VAL A 202 8.39 -0.83 3.24
C VAL A 202 8.52 -2.19 2.55
N PHE A 203 7.41 -2.90 2.32
CA PHE A 203 7.42 -4.14 1.56
C PHE A 203 7.90 -3.93 0.11
N TYR A 204 7.40 -2.89 -0.57
CA TYR A 204 7.80 -2.56 -1.94
C TYR A 204 9.24 -2.06 -2.07
N ASP A 205 9.83 -1.51 -1.01
CA ASP A 205 11.25 -1.10 -1.00
C ASP A 205 12.23 -2.30 -1.00
N ILE A 206 11.75 -3.54 -0.83
CA ILE A 206 12.59 -4.75 -0.89
C ILE A 206 12.57 -5.32 -2.31
N PRO A 207 13.62 -5.10 -3.14
CA PRO A 207 13.58 -5.47 -4.56
C PRO A 207 13.50 -6.99 -4.77
N GLN A 208 14.02 -7.77 -3.82
CA GLN A 208 13.99 -9.23 -3.86
C GLN A 208 12.58 -9.82 -3.64
N LEU A 209 11.66 -9.04 -3.06
CA LEU A 209 10.24 -9.41 -2.91
C LEU A 209 9.40 -8.88 -4.08
N ASN A 210 9.98 -8.07 -4.97
CA ASN A 210 9.30 -7.56 -6.13
C ASN A 210 9.06 -8.70 -7.13
N LEU A 211 7.85 -9.23 -7.10
CA LEU A 211 7.38 -10.27 -8.02
C LEU A 211 7.59 -9.88 -9.49
N SER A 212 7.59 -8.59 -9.83
CA SER A 212 7.87 -8.12 -11.19
C SER A 212 9.24 -8.56 -11.69
N THR A 213 10.27 -8.54 -10.81
CA THR A 213 11.62 -9.00 -11.16
C THR A 213 11.66 -10.52 -11.31
N VAL A 214 10.94 -11.27 -10.46
CA VAL A 214 10.83 -12.73 -10.56
C VAL A 214 10.14 -13.13 -11.87
N PHE A 215 8.97 -12.55 -12.17
CA PHE A 215 8.25 -12.83 -13.41
C PHE A 215 8.99 -12.35 -14.67
N SER A 216 9.74 -11.25 -14.58
CA SER A 216 10.59 -10.80 -15.69
C SER A 216 11.78 -11.75 -15.90
N SER A 217 12.37 -12.30 -14.84
CA SER A 217 13.47 -13.27 -14.96
C SER A 217 13.02 -14.59 -15.57
N VAL A 218 11.83 -15.09 -15.21
CA VAL A 218 11.25 -16.30 -15.82
C VAL A 218 11.00 -16.10 -17.31
N LYS A 219 10.56 -14.90 -17.71
CA LYS A 219 10.28 -14.59 -19.13
C LYS A 219 11.55 -14.41 -19.99
N MET A 220 12.71 -14.16 -19.37
CA MET A 220 13.98 -14.05 -20.09
C MET A 220 14.62 -15.42 -20.35
N ASP A 221 14.36 -16.41 -19.50
CA ASP A 221 14.87 -17.78 -19.69
C ASP A 221 14.11 -18.54 -20.81
N ASP A 222 12.84 -18.19 -21.07
CA ASP A 222 12.03 -18.82 -22.10
C ASP A 222 12.28 -18.31 -23.53
N ASP A 223 13.02 -17.20 -23.71
CA ASP A 223 13.09 -16.50 -25.01
C ASP A 223 14.55 -16.27 -25.49
N PRO A 224 15.33 -17.34 -25.77
CA PRO A 224 16.72 -17.23 -26.24
C PRO A 224 16.85 -16.52 -27.61
N GLU A 225 15.77 -16.42 -28.39
CA GLU A 225 15.76 -15.73 -29.68
C GLU A 225 15.77 -14.19 -29.54
N LYS A 226 15.15 -13.61 -28.50
CA LYS A 226 15.16 -12.15 -28.30
C LYS A 226 16.53 -11.60 -27.91
N MET A 227 17.35 -12.40 -27.23
CA MET A 227 18.72 -12.02 -26.89
C MET A 227 19.64 -11.99 -28.13
N ARG A 228 19.39 -12.85 -29.12
CA ARG A 228 20.13 -12.85 -30.40
C ARG A 228 19.83 -11.62 -31.26
N LEU A 229 18.61 -11.11 -31.19
CA LEU A 229 18.17 -9.92 -31.95
C LEU A 229 18.57 -8.60 -31.28
N SER A 230 18.83 -8.59 -29.97
CA SER A 230 19.35 -7.42 -29.24
C SER A 230 20.85 -7.16 -29.48
N GLY A 231 21.59 -8.12 -30.04
CA GLY A 231 23.01 -7.97 -30.39
C GLY A 231 23.27 -7.31 -31.75
N SER A 232 22.23 -7.11 -32.55
CA SER A 232 22.31 -6.40 -33.84
C SER A 232 21.45 -5.15 -33.75
N GLY A 233 22.10 -3.98 -33.79
CA GLY A 233 21.49 -2.69 -33.51
C GLY A 233 20.15 -2.46 -34.20
N VAL A 234 19.10 -2.33 -33.40
CA VAL A 234 17.84 -1.68 -33.81
C VAL A 234 17.37 -0.81 -32.65
N MET A 235 17.46 0.50 -32.88
CA MET A 235 16.90 1.58 -32.06
C MET A 235 15.38 1.53 -32.20
N GLY A 236 14.66 1.19 -31.14
CA GLY A 236 13.19 1.16 -31.10
C GLY A 236 12.66 1.92 -29.88
N PRO A 237 11.52 2.63 -29.98
CA PRO A 237 11.04 3.50 -28.92
C PRO A 237 10.50 2.69 -27.74
N GLY A 238 11.14 2.84 -26.58
CA GLY A 238 10.74 2.18 -25.33
C GLY A 238 9.50 2.82 -24.71
N TYR A 239 8.35 2.18 -24.85
CA TYR A 239 7.22 2.38 -23.95
C TYR A 239 7.31 1.34 -22.83
N GLY A 240 8.00 1.72 -21.76
CA GLY A 240 8.03 0.98 -20.50
C GLY A 240 7.43 1.86 -19.39
N ILE A 241 6.38 1.36 -18.74
CA ILE A 241 5.81 1.96 -17.52
C ILE A 241 6.84 1.79 -16.39
N GLY A 242 7.59 2.86 -16.11
CA GLY A 242 8.61 2.88 -15.06
C GLY A 242 9.46 4.16 -15.01
N GLY A 243 9.07 5.21 -15.74
CA GLY A 243 9.79 6.48 -15.80
C GLY A 243 9.29 7.49 -14.78
N LEU A 244 9.50 7.25 -13.49
CA LEU A 244 9.46 8.27 -12.43
C LEU A 244 10.47 7.89 -11.34
N VAL A 245 11.75 7.81 -11.73
CA VAL A 245 12.86 7.89 -10.77
C VAL A 245 13.63 9.15 -11.12
N MET A 246 13.43 10.16 -10.26
CA MET A 246 14.19 11.39 -10.22
C MET A 246 15.67 11.01 -10.02
N ARG A 247 16.53 11.45 -10.92
CA ARG A 247 17.96 11.19 -10.90
C ARG A 247 18.64 12.29 -10.08
N ASP A 248 19.13 11.93 -8.90
CA ASP A 248 20.00 12.80 -8.09
C ASP A 248 21.36 12.97 -8.79
N ASP A 249 21.64 14.20 -9.24
CA ASP A 249 22.96 14.63 -9.67
C ASP A 249 23.75 15.12 -8.46
N TYR A 250 24.66 14.29 -7.93
CA TYR A 250 25.82 14.75 -7.17
C TYR A 250 27.04 13.85 -7.42
N ASN A 251 28.19 14.51 -7.65
CA ASN A 251 29.56 14.01 -7.76
C ASN A 251 30.08 13.61 -9.16
N HIS A 252 30.52 14.63 -9.89
CA HIS A 252 31.62 14.50 -10.85
C HIS A 252 32.96 14.71 -10.11
N HIS A 253 33.73 13.66 -9.89
CA HIS A 253 35.18 13.75 -9.75
C HIS A 253 35.86 12.54 -10.41
N ASP A 254 36.69 12.87 -11.40
CA ASP A 254 37.86 12.15 -11.93
C ASP A 254 37.90 10.62 -11.92
N GLN A 255 37.78 10.03 -13.12
CA GLN A 255 38.76 9.02 -13.54
C GLN A 255 38.87 8.93 -15.07
N ARG A 256 39.93 9.53 -15.62
CA ARG A 256 40.46 9.18 -16.95
C ARG A 256 40.96 7.74 -16.92
N ARG A 257 40.40 6.85 -17.74
CA ARG A 257 41.09 5.64 -18.20
C ARG A 257 41.18 5.66 -19.72
N SER A 258 42.41 5.69 -20.22
CA SER A 258 42.78 5.58 -21.62
C SER A 258 42.53 4.18 -22.15
N VAL A 259 41.82 4.08 -23.27
CA VAL A 259 41.59 2.83 -24.00
C VAL A 259 42.75 2.62 -24.98
N VAL A 260 43.58 1.60 -24.76
CA VAL A 260 44.65 1.18 -25.67
C VAL A 260 44.08 0.18 -26.66
N HIS A 261 44.11 0.53 -27.95
CA HIS A 261 43.62 -0.33 -29.03
C HIS A 261 44.78 -1.22 -29.53
N ILE A 262 44.69 -2.53 -29.30
CA ILE A 262 45.64 -3.51 -29.84
C ILE A 262 45.08 -3.97 -31.20
N ARG A 263 45.85 -3.80 -32.29
CA ARG A 263 45.55 -4.39 -33.61
C ARG A 263 46.26 -5.75 -33.74
N PRO A 264 45.61 -6.77 -34.33
CA PRO A 264 46.25 -8.05 -34.58
C PRO A 264 47.14 -7.98 -35.83
N HIS A 265 48.34 -8.55 -35.71
CA HIS A 265 49.38 -8.60 -36.72
C HIS A 265 49.31 -9.97 -37.42
N LEU A 266 49.14 -9.99 -38.74
CA LEU A 266 49.40 -11.18 -39.55
C LEU A 266 49.96 -10.76 -40.92
N ASP A 267 50.85 -11.62 -41.41
CA ASP A 267 51.50 -11.69 -42.72
C ASP A 267 52.87 -11.01 -42.90
N ASP A 268 53.88 -11.88 -42.75
CA ASP A 268 55.27 -11.73 -43.18
C ASP A 268 55.40 -11.80 -44.71
N SER A 269 56.26 -10.94 -45.28
CA SER A 269 57.04 -11.24 -46.50
C SER A 269 58.24 -10.26 -46.56
N PRO A 270 59.49 -10.73 -46.72
CA PRO A 270 60.69 -9.89 -46.60
C PRO A 270 61.24 -9.44 -47.96
N SER A 271 61.94 -8.31 -47.98
CA SER A 271 62.97 -7.99 -48.98
C SER A 271 63.93 -6.92 -48.43
N PRO A 272 65.23 -6.93 -48.82
CA PRO A 272 66.36 -6.54 -47.97
C PRO A 272 66.92 -5.16 -48.33
N GLU A 273 67.72 -4.60 -47.42
CA GLU A 273 68.95 -3.80 -47.64
C GLU A 273 69.38 -3.22 -46.27
N ASP A 274 70.52 -3.65 -45.74
CA ASP A 274 71.78 -2.88 -45.72
C ASP A 274 71.64 -1.59 -44.87
N THR A 275 72.30 -1.35 -43.73
CA THR A 275 73.69 -1.60 -43.38
C THR A 275 73.97 -1.16 -41.93
N THR A 276 74.53 -2.06 -41.10
CA THR A 276 75.65 -1.79 -40.15
C THR A 276 75.45 -0.80 -38.95
N PRO A 277 76.37 -0.74 -37.95
CA PRO A 277 76.20 -1.52 -36.71
C PRO A 277 76.53 -0.71 -35.41
N VAL A 278 76.58 -1.43 -34.27
CA VAL A 278 77.32 -1.08 -33.04
C VAL A 278 76.63 -0.02 -32.14
N HIS A 279 76.24 -0.30 -30.90
CA HIS A 279 77.13 -0.59 -29.79
C HIS A 279 76.39 -1.26 -28.62
N ALA A 280 76.97 -2.37 -28.14
CA ALA A 280 76.68 -2.96 -26.84
C ALA A 280 77.39 -2.17 -25.74
N ARG A 281 76.76 -2.08 -24.55
CA ARG A 281 77.34 -2.13 -23.19
C ARG A 281 76.23 -1.76 -22.19
N ASP A 282 75.69 -2.74 -21.46
CA ASP A 282 76.17 -3.26 -20.17
C ASP A 282 75.85 -2.38 -18.95
N ILE A 283 74.89 -2.88 -18.15
CA ILE A 283 75.00 -3.25 -16.73
C ILE A 283 75.18 -2.18 -15.62
N ARG A 284 74.29 -2.35 -14.60
CA ARG A 284 74.29 -1.98 -13.15
C ARG A 284 73.93 -0.53 -12.76
N VAL A 285 72.81 -0.32 -12.04
CA VAL A 285 72.57 -0.50 -10.58
C VAL A 285 73.50 0.37 -9.72
N HIS A 286 73.00 1.54 -9.33
CA HIS A 286 72.72 1.91 -7.94
C HIS A 286 71.70 3.05 -7.90
#